data_AF-A0A401HBC9-F1
#
_entry.id   AF-A0A401HBC9-F1
#
_cell.length_a   1.000
_cell.length_b   1.000
_cell.length_c   1.000
_cell.angle_alpha   90.00
_cell.angle_beta   90.00
_cell.angle_gamma   90.00
#
_symmetry.space_group_name_H-M   'P 1'
#
loop_
_entity.id
_entity.type
_entity.pdbx_description
1 polymer ?
#
loop_
_entity_poly.entity_id
_entity_poly.type
_entity_poly.pdbx_seq_one_letter_code
_entity_poly.pdbx_strand_id
1 'polypeptide(L)'
;MLLKNEQRVKVDVDNSKVLVSGRRYEASHTLLVGTSGLTAEIEPGSVRVSAYFSQHPEVEYVNEDLVKVYSAGSRYEVDTLGEKVAKVESGSNRVELQGDIISIKFEVDSEIVTLKLPKGGRLKSAKLKVRAEGDVSLNVITFPFTMGILTARKSKATVTVKGDVIELVVEPLEQK
;
A
#
# COMPACT_ATOMS: atom_id res chain seq x y z
N MET A 1 15.09 -16.89 -0.93
CA MET A 1 16.22 -16.63 0.00
C MET A 1 15.70 -15.63 1.03
N LEU A 2 15.40 -16.08 2.25
CA LEU A 2 14.86 -15.23 3.33
C LEU A 2 15.96 -14.29 3.83
N LEU A 3 15.91 -13.01 3.45
CA LEU A 3 16.70 -11.99 4.15
C LEU A 3 16.25 -11.97 5.61
N LYS A 4 17.20 -12.19 6.52
CA LYS A 4 17.02 -12.21 7.98
C LYS A 4 16.19 -11.01 8.43
N ASN A 5 15.13 -11.26 9.20
CA ASN A 5 14.26 -10.24 9.79
C ASN A 5 14.98 -9.22 10.72
N GLU A 6 16.27 -9.41 11.01
CA GLU A 6 17.06 -8.59 11.94
C GLU A 6 17.55 -7.25 11.38
N GLN A 7 17.37 -6.97 10.09
CA GLN A 7 17.87 -5.72 9.46
C GLN A 7 16.79 -4.75 8.99
N ARG A 8 15.50 -5.09 9.11
CA ARG A 8 14.41 -4.23 8.64
C ARG A 8 13.88 -3.36 9.77
N VAL A 9 13.67 -2.08 9.48
CA VAL A 9 13.01 -1.16 10.41
C VAL A 9 11.52 -1.20 10.17
N LYS A 10 10.76 -1.59 11.21
CA LYS A 10 9.31 -1.66 11.17
C LYS A 10 8.70 -0.29 11.45
N VAL A 11 7.71 0.07 10.64
CA VAL A 11 6.84 1.25 10.81
C VAL A 11 5.41 0.77 10.87
N ASP A 12 4.72 1.06 11.96
CA ASP A 12 3.31 0.72 12.13
C ASP A 12 2.43 1.97 11.97
N VAL A 13 1.34 1.85 11.22
CA VAL A 13 0.29 2.86 11.12
C VAL A 13 -1.00 2.23 11.65
N ASP A 14 -1.61 2.86 12.65
CA ASP A 14 -2.90 2.48 13.21
C ASP A 14 -3.79 3.71 13.25
N ASN A 15 -4.67 3.82 12.25
CA ASN A 15 -5.40 5.03 11.92
C ASN A 15 -4.47 6.24 11.86
N SER A 16 -4.68 7.24 12.72
CA SER A 16 -3.90 8.48 12.74
C SER A 16 -2.62 8.40 13.58
N LYS A 17 -2.19 7.20 13.99
CA LYS A 17 -0.97 6.99 14.79
C LYS A 17 0.08 6.30 13.94
N VAL A 18 1.25 6.92 13.82
CA VAL A 18 2.41 6.35 13.13
C VAL A 18 3.50 6.07 14.15
N LEU A 19 4.01 4.84 14.20
CA LEU A 19 5.07 4.40 15.10
C LEU A 19 6.31 4.05 14.29
N VAL A 20 7.40 4.79 14.50
CA VAL A 20 8.69 4.59 13.84
C VAL A 20 9.76 4.38 14.92
N SER A 21 10.34 3.18 15.01
CA SER A 21 11.43 2.89 15.96
C SER A 21 11.12 3.32 17.42
N GLY A 22 9.87 3.10 17.87
CA GLY A 22 9.42 3.47 19.23
C GLY A 22 8.99 4.94 19.40
N ARG A 23 9.18 5.80 18.39
CA ARG A 23 8.67 7.18 18.38
C ARG A 23 7.28 7.22 17.75
N ARG A 24 6.36 7.90 18.42
CA ARG A 24 4.97 8.08 17.96
C ARG A 24 4.80 9.45 17.31
N TYR A 25 4.10 9.45 16.19
CA TYR A 25 3.68 10.60 15.43
C TYR A 25 2.15 10.52 15.27
N GLU A 26 1.48 11.67 15.28
CA GLU A 26 0.04 11.75 15.05
C GLU A 26 -0.22 12.52 13.76
N ALA A 27 -0.95 11.90 12.84
CA ALA A 27 -1.22 12.43 11.53
C ALA A 27 -2.41 11.71 10.89
N SER A 28 -3.38 12.47 10.40
CA SER A 28 -4.54 11.92 9.67
C SER A 28 -4.15 11.41 8.28
N HIS A 29 -3.03 11.89 7.74
CA HIS A 29 -2.45 11.56 6.44
C HIS A 29 -1.04 11.00 6.64
N THR A 30 -0.79 9.78 6.15
CA THR A 30 0.52 9.15 6.18
C THR A 30 1.01 8.78 4.78
N LEU A 31 2.25 9.15 4.47
CA LEU A 31 2.92 8.78 3.22
C LEU A 31 4.16 7.93 3.52
N LEU A 32 4.09 6.64 3.20
CA LEU A 32 5.20 5.70 3.28
C LEU A 32 5.85 5.54 1.90
N VAL A 33 7.15 5.84 1.76
CA VAL A 33 7.84 5.83 0.46
C VAL A 33 9.08 4.94 0.49
N GLY A 34 9.18 4.04 -0.49
CA GLY A 34 10.34 3.14 -0.61
C GLY A 34 10.42 2.13 0.53
N THR A 35 9.28 1.56 0.91
CA THR A 35 9.25 0.37 1.78
C THR A 35 9.80 -0.83 1.00
N SER A 36 10.37 -1.79 1.70
CA SER A 36 10.77 -3.11 1.17
C SER A 36 9.62 -4.14 1.15
N GLY A 37 8.49 -3.74 1.71
CA GLY A 37 7.26 -4.51 1.81
C GLY A 37 6.36 -3.95 2.92
N LEU A 38 5.09 -4.30 2.84
CA LEU A 38 4.10 -3.97 3.86
C LEU A 38 2.97 -4.99 3.91
N THR A 39 2.29 -5.03 5.04
CA THR A 39 0.97 -5.65 5.19
C THR A 39 -0.02 -4.60 5.63
N ALA A 40 -1.25 -4.65 5.11
CA ALA A 40 -2.32 -3.78 5.57
C ALA A 40 -3.63 -4.52 5.73
N GLU A 41 -4.42 -4.12 6.73
CA GLU A 41 -5.84 -4.45 6.85
C GLU A 41 -6.64 -3.15 6.90
N ILE A 42 -7.60 -3.01 6.00
CA ILE A 42 -8.42 -1.81 5.82
C ILE A 42 -9.89 -2.23 5.81
N GLU A 43 -10.68 -1.61 6.68
CA GLU A 43 -12.13 -1.81 6.85
C GLU A 43 -12.75 -0.49 7.34
N PRO A 44 -14.08 -0.30 7.26
CA PRO A 44 -14.72 0.91 7.79
C PRO A 44 -14.29 1.23 9.23
N GLY A 45 -13.73 2.41 9.44
CA GLY A 45 -13.23 2.87 10.74
C GLY A 45 -11.88 2.32 11.20
N SER A 46 -11.22 1.45 10.42
CA SER A 46 -9.90 0.90 10.79
C SER A 46 -8.94 0.78 9.60
N VAL A 47 -7.77 1.39 9.75
CA VAL A 47 -6.62 1.24 8.88
C VAL A 47 -5.45 0.78 9.73
N ARG A 48 -4.94 -0.43 9.47
CA ARG A 48 -3.75 -0.97 10.13
C ARG A 48 -2.73 -1.35 9.08
N VAL A 49 -1.53 -0.79 9.18
CA VAL A 49 -0.42 -1.04 8.25
C VAL A 49 0.83 -1.38 9.05
N SER A 50 1.55 -2.42 8.64
CA SER A 50 2.93 -2.68 9.06
C SER A 50 3.81 -2.63 7.83
N ALA A 51 4.63 -1.58 7.72
CA ALA A 51 5.60 -1.40 6.66
C ALA A 51 7.02 -1.68 7.15
N TYR A 52 7.88 -2.13 6.24
CA TYR A 52 9.25 -2.51 6.55
C TYR A 52 10.21 -1.77 5.64
N PHE A 53 11.22 -1.12 6.22
CA PHE A 53 12.25 -0.40 5.50
C PHE A 53 13.58 -1.15 5.60
N SER A 54 14.37 -1.18 4.52
CA SER A 54 15.67 -1.87 4.49
C SER A 54 16.75 -1.16 5.31
N GLN A 55 16.55 0.12 5.58
CA GLN A 55 17.42 0.97 6.40
C GLN A 55 16.53 1.83 7.30
N HIS A 56 17.14 2.56 8.24
CA HIS A 56 16.38 3.49 9.06
C HIS A 56 15.75 4.58 8.17
N PRO A 57 14.42 4.72 8.14
CA PRO A 57 13.77 5.74 7.33
C PRO A 57 13.94 7.12 7.97
N GLU A 58 13.83 8.13 7.13
CA GLU A 58 13.66 9.52 7.54
C GLU A 58 12.17 9.79 7.78
N VAL A 59 11.89 10.71 8.71
CA VAL A 59 10.52 11.14 9.03
C VAL A 59 10.44 12.65 8.89
N GLU A 60 9.47 13.11 8.10
CA GLU A 60 9.23 14.51 7.77
C GLU A 60 7.78 14.88 8.10
N TYR A 61 7.59 15.95 8.88
CA TYR A 61 6.29 16.61 9.03
C TYR A 61 6.12 17.57 7.86
N VAL A 62 5.31 17.19 6.88
CA VAL A 62 5.06 18.04 5.71
C VAL A 62 4.10 19.17 6.09
N ASN A 63 3.11 18.85 6.94
CA ASN A 63 2.22 19.80 7.60
C ASN A 63 1.64 19.13 8.87
N GLU A 64 0.66 19.77 9.52
CA GLU A 64 0.03 19.28 10.76
C GLU A 64 -0.68 17.92 10.57
N ASP A 65 -1.18 17.65 9.36
CA ASP A 65 -1.96 16.45 9.05
C ASP A 65 -1.14 15.34 8.41
N LEU A 66 0.01 15.66 7.79
CA LEU A 66 0.80 14.76 6.96
C LEU A 66 2.17 14.44 7.57
N VAL A 67 2.34 13.16 7.93
CA VAL A 67 3.64 12.55 8.22
C VAL A 67 4.11 11.72 7.03
N LYS A 68 5.31 12.03 6.55
CA LYS A 68 5.98 11.29 5.50
C LYS A 68 7.14 10.48 6.09
N VAL A 69 7.16 9.18 5.83
CA VAL A 69 8.23 8.27 6.24
C VAL A 69 8.84 7.66 4.99
N TYR A 70 10.14 7.85 4.78
CA TYR A 70 10.76 7.50 3.50
C TYR A 70 12.19 6.94 3.63
N SER A 71 12.55 6.06 2.69
CA SER A 71 13.94 5.68 2.46
C SER A 71 14.68 6.78 1.70
N ALA A 72 15.93 7.07 2.07
CA ALA A 72 16.77 8.02 1.34
C ALA A 72 16.86 7.65 -0.16
N GLY A 73 16.70 8.63 -1.04
CA GLY A 73 16.73 8.44 -2.50
C GLY A 73 15.48 7.79 -3.11
N SER A 74 14.51 7.35 -2.28
CA SER A 74 13.23 6.84 -2.79
C SER A 74 12.38 7.97 -3.38
N ARG A 75 11.51 7.61 -4.33
CA ARG A 75 10.59 8.55 -4.98
C ARG A 75 9.17 8.04 -4.83
N TYR A 76 8.23 8.96 -4.64
CA TYR A 76 6.81 8.65 -4.74
C TYR A 76 6.36 8.94 -6.17
N GLU A 77 5.80 7.95 -6.84
CA GLU A 77 5.26 8.05 -8.18
C GLU A 77 3.91 7.32 -8.19
N VAL A 78 2.97 7.80 -9.02
CA VAL A 78 1.64 7.22 -9.14
C VAL A 78 1.27 7.18 -10.61
N ASP A 79 0.73 6.05 -11.05
CA ASP A 79 0.17 5.86 -12.39
C ASP A 79 -1.30 5.45 -12.28
N THR A 80 -2.17 6.44 -12.07
CA THR A 80 -3.61 6.19 -11.90
C THR A 80 -4.31 5.73 -13.17
N LEU A 81 -3.75 6.05 -14.34
CA LEU A 81 -4.30 5.64 -15.64
C LEU A 81 -3.84 4.23 -16.04
N GLY A 82 -2.78 3.72 -15.40
CA GLY A 82 -2.21 2.41 -15.68
C GLY A 82 -1.41 2.37 -16.97
N GLU A 83 -0.87 3.50 -17.44
CA GLU A 83 -0.05 3.59 -18.65
C GLU A 83 1.19 2.68 -18.58
N LYS A 84 1.75 2.51 -17.37
CA LYS A 84 2.91 1.67 -17.06
C LYS A 84 2.55 0.24 -16.64
N VAL A 85 1.25 -0.11 -16.70
CA VAL A 85 0.77 -1.49 -16.59
C VAL A 85 0.85 -2.14 -17.96
N ALA A 86 1.76 -3.10 -18.09
CA ALA A 86 2.06 -3.82 -19.33
C ALA A 86 1.08 -4.97 -19.60
N LYS A 87 0.57 -5.63 -18.55
CA LYS A 87 -0.31 -6.79 -18.68
C LYS A 87 -1.45 -6.73 -17.66
N VAL A 88 -2.65 -7.09 -18.12
CA VAL A 88 -3.85 -7.27 -17.30
C VAL A 88 -4.49 -8.59 -17.68
N GLU A 89 -4.69 -9.48 -16.71
CA GLU A 89 -5.42 -10.72 -16.89
C GLU A 89 -6.57 -10.78 -15.88
N SER A 90 -7.80 -10.93 -16.36
CA SER A 90 -8.99 -10.96 -15.52
C SER A 90 -9.70 -12.31 -15.63
N GLY A 91 -9.94 -12.93 -14.47
CA GLY A 91 -10.82 -14.08 -14.28
C GLY A 91 -12.06 -13.69 -13.47
N SER A 92 -12.90 -14.67 -13.13
CA SER A 92 -14.18 -14.44 -12.44
C SER A 92 -14.05 -13.84 -11.04
N ASN A 93 -12.98 -14.16 -10.32
CA ASN A 93 -12.73 -13.68 -8.95
C ASN A 93 -11.28 -13.21 -8.72
N ARG A 94 -10.51 -13.07 -9.80
CA ARG A 94 -9.07 -12.78 -9.76
C ARG A 94 -8.71 -11.80 -10.85
N VAL A 95 -7.93 -10.77 -10.52
CA VAL A 95 -7.34 -9.85 -11.48
C VAL A 95 -5.83 -9.83 -11.25
N GLU A 96 -5.05 -10.01 -12.30
CA GLU A 96 -3.60 -9.88 -12.28
C GLU A 96 -3.16 -8.67 -13.07
N LEU A 97 -2.25 -7.90 -12.50
CA LEU A 97 -1.63 -6.72 -13.09
C LEU A 97 -0.11 -6.92 -13.06
N GLN A 98 0.56 -6.57 -14.14
CA GLN A 98 2.03 -6.58 -14.20
C GLN A 98 2.52 -5.33 -14.90
N GLY A 99 3.55 -4.67 -14.36
CA GLY A 99 4.10 -3.46 -14.97
C GLY A 99 5.24 -2.83 -14.19
N ASP A 100 5.75 -1.74 -14.74
CA ASP A 100 6.80 -0.93 -14.12
C ASP A 100 6.27 -0.13 -12.94
N ILE A 101 5.02 0.33 -13.02
CA ILE A 101 4.30 0.99 -11.92
C ILE A 101 2.87 0.46 -11.90
N ILE A 102 2.45 -0.01 -10.74
CA ILE A 102 1.08 -0.43 -10.48
C ILE A 102 0.57 0.43 -9.32
N SER A 103 -0.39 1.31 -9.59
CA SER A 103 -1.04 2.13 -8.56
C SER A 103 -2.48 1.69 -8.36
N ILE A 104 -2.77 1.13 -7.19
CA ILE A 104 -4.10 0.64 -6.81
C ILE A 104 -4.67 1.56 -5.75
N LYS A 105 -5.83 2.16 -6.04
CA LYS A 105 -6.52 3.06 -5.12
C LYS A 105 -7.55 2.30 -4.30
N PHE A 106 -7.68 2.62 -3.02
CA PHE A 106 -8.83 2.22 -2.22
C PHE A 106 -9.53 3.46 -1.65
N GLU A 107 -10.84 3.35 -1.49
CA GLU A 107 -11.71 4.30 -0.82
C GLU A 107 -12.62 3.52 0.12
N VAL A 108 -12.89 4.06 1.29
CA VAL A 108 -13.75 3.42 2.29
C VAL A 108 -14.91 4.36 2.56
N ASP A 109 -16.12 3.86 2.34
CA ASP A 109 -17.35 4.50 2.77
C ASP A 109 -17.79 3.95 4.14
N SER A 110 -19.04 4.18 4.56
CA SER A 110 -19.52 3.76 5.87
C SER A 110 -19.49 2.24 6.09
N GLU A 111 -19.56 1.43 5.03
CA GLU A 111 -19.74 -0.03 5.13
C GLU A 111 -18.82 -0.83 4.19
N ILE A 112 -18.29 -0.20 3.15
CA ILE A 112 -17.65 -0.86 2.01
C ILE A 112 -16.29 -0.23 1.71
N VAL A 113 -15.32 -1.10 1.48
CA VAL A 113 -14.05 -0.78 0.82
C VAL A 113 -14.21 -0.96 -0.69
N THR A 114 -13.99 0.11 -1.44
CA THR A 114 -13.93 0.10 -2.90
C THR A 114 -12.46 0.12 -3.35
N LEU A 115 -12.00 -0.97 -3.97
CA LEU A 115 -10.68 -1.06 -4.61
C LEU A 115 -10.81 -0.70 -6.10
N LYS A 116 -10.01 0.25 -6.58
CA LYS A 116 -9.96 0.69 -7.98
C LYS A 116 -8.65 0.21 -8.60
N LEU A 117 -8.76 -0.64 -9.60
CA LEU A 117 -7.63 -1.25 -10.29
C LEU A 117 -7.33 -0.48 -11.58
N PRO A 118 -6.06 -0.17 -11.88
CA PRO A 118 -5.70 0.40 -13.16
C PRO A 118 -6.08 -0.59 -14.26
N LYS A 119 -6.87 -0.14 -15.26
CA LYS A 119 -7.40 -0.98 -16.35
C LYS A 119 -8.24 -2.22 -15.93
N GLY A 120 -8.46 -2.45 -14.64
CA GLY A 120 -9.15 -3.63 -14.09
C GLY A 120 -10.51 -3.35 -13.46
N GLY A 121 -10.99 -2.10 -13.52
CA GLY A 121 -12.30 -1.71 -13.00
C GLY A 121 -12.31 -1.48 -11.48
N ARG A 122 -13.45 -1.75 -10.84
CA ARG A 122 -13.68 -1.52 -9.41
C ARG A 122 -14.20 -2.79 -8.74
N LEU A 123 -13.68 -3.07 -7.55
CA LEU A 123 -14.11 -4.17 -6.69
C LEU A 123 -14.61 -3.60 -5.37
N LYS A 124 -15.61 -4.24 -4.77
CA LYS A 124 -16.22 -3.81 -3.50
C LYS A 124 -16.23 -4.96 -2.51
N SER A 125 -15.97 -4.66 -1.24
CA SER A 125 -15.91 -5.67 -0.18
C SER A 125 -16.00 -5.00 1.19
N ALA A 126 -16.27 -5.77 2.26
CA ALA A 126 -16.25 -5.23 3.62
C ALA A 126 -14.82 -4.97 4.11
N LYS A 127 -13.85 -5.74 3.58
CA LYS A 127 -12.45 -5.68 4.03
C LYS A 127 -11.47 -5.79 2.87
N LEU A 128 -10.36 -5.06 2.97
CA LEU A 128 -9.19 -5.19 2.12
C LEU A 128 -8.00 -5.67 2.96
N LYS A 129 -7.37 -6.76 2.52
CA LYS A 129 -6.09 -7.24 3.04
C LYS A 129 -5.02 -7.06 1.98
N VAL A 130 -3.91 -6.44 2.35
CA VAL A 130 -2.76 -6.22 1.48
C VAL A 130 -1.56 -6.96 2.03
N ARG A 131 -0.84 -7.66 1.16
CA ARG A 131 0.53 -8.11 1.38
C ARG A 131 1.35 -7.70 0.18
N ALA A 132 2.35 -6.84 0.39
CA ALA A 132 3.18 -6.34 -0.68
C ALA A 132 4.67 -6.52 -0.32
N GLU A 133 5.46 -6.92 -1.30
CA GLU A 133 6.91 -7.08 -1.20
C GLU A 133 7.59 -6.30 -2.32
N GLY A 134 8.84 -5.88 -2.13
CA GLY A 134 9.60 -5.08 -3.09
C GLY A 134 9.51 -3.57 -2.82
N ASP A 135 9.78 -2.75 -3.83
CA ASP A 135 9.73 -1.28 -3.72
C ASP A 135 8.28 -0.81 -3.81
N VAL A 136 7.70 -0.57 -2.63
CA VAL A 136 6.29 -0.25 -2.45
C VAL A 136 6.15 1.05 -1.67
N SER A 137 5.21 1.88 -2.10
CA SER A 137 4.81 3.11 -1.41
C SER A 137 3.32 3.07 -1.09
N LEU A 138 2.93 3.62 0.04
CA LEU A 138 1.54 3.73 0.47
C LEU A 138 1.26 5.16 0.88
N ASN A 139 0.28 5.77 0.23
CA ASN A 139 -0.29 7.04 0.63
C ASN A 139 -1.66 6.78 1.23
N VAL A 140 -1.91 7.13 2.49
CA VAL A 140 -3.18 6.87 3.17
C VAL A 140 -3.67 8.07 3.96
N ILE A 141 -4.93 8.40 3.79
CA ILE A 141 -5.68 9.41 4.56
C ILE A 141 -6.72 8.63 5.37
N THR A 142 -6.88 8.99 6.65
CA THR A 142 -7.79 8.33 7.60
C THR A 142 -8.87 9.27 8.14
N PHE A 143 -8.72 10.58 7.92
CA PHE A 143 -9.70 11.59 8.30
C PHE A 143 -9.63 12.78 7.32
N PRO A 144 -10.77 13.40 6.91
CA PRO A 144 -12.15 13.11 7.33
C PRO A 144 -12.78 11.88 6.62
N PHE A 145 -12.09 11.32 5.63
CA PHE A 145 -12.48 10.10 4.93
C PHE A 145 -11.29 9.16 4.83
N THR A 146 -11.55 7.86 4.72
CA THR A 146 -10.49 6.87 4.54
C THR A 146 -10.28 6.57 3.07
N MET A 147 -9.09 6.88 2.57
CA MET A 147 -8.67 6.52 1.22
C MET A 147 -7.17 6.34 1.15
N GLY A 148 -6.70 5.64 0.12
CA GLY A 148 -5.27 5.57 -0.13
C GLY A 148 -4.92 5.01 -1.49
N ILE A 149 -3.63 5.06 -1.79
CA ILE A 149 -3.05 4.55 -3.02
C ILE A 149 -1.81 3.74 -2.63
N LEU A 150 -1.85 2.45 -2.97
CA LEU A 150 -0.67 1.58 -2.94
C LEU A 150 -0.02 1.66 -4.32
N THR A 151 1.24 2.08 -4.37
CA THR A 151 2.04 2.00 -5.59
C THR A 151 3.16 0.98 -5.41
N ALA A 152 3.30 0.06 -6.36
CA ALA A 152 4.42 -0.87 -6.42
C ALA A 152 5.20 -0.70 -7.73
N ARG A 153 6.53 -0.78 -7.66
CA ARG A 153 7.41 -0.68 -8.82
C ARG A 153 7.90 -2.05 -9.30
N LYS A 154 8.01 -2.23 -10.62
CA LYS A 154 8.48 -3.45 -11.28
C LYS A 154 7.91 -4.71 -10.62
N SER A 155 6.59 -4.80 -10.58
CA SER A 155 5.88 -5.75 -9.74
C SER A 155 4.77 -6.47 -10.51
N LYS A 156 4.35 -7.59 -9.93
CA LYS A 156 3.09 -8.26 -10.23
C LYS A 156 2.15 -8.05 -9.06
N ALA A 157 0.93 -7.62 -9.32
CA ALA A 157 -0.15 -7.53 -8.33
C ALA A 157 -1.25 -8.53 -8.67
N THR A 158 -1.66 -9.34 -7.70
CA THR A 158 -2.76 -10.29 -7.78
C THR A 158 -3.85 -9.87 -6.81
N VAL A 159 -5.03 -9.60 -7.34
CA VAL A 159 -6.22 -9.23 -6.56
C VAL A 159 -7.19 -10.39 -6.60
N THR A 160 -7.57 -10.92 -5.45
CA THR A 160 -8.52 -12.03 -5.34
C THR A 160 -9.69 -11.64 -4.46
N VAL A 161 -10.92 -11.96 -4.88
CA VAL A 161 -12.13 -11.78 -4.07
C VAL A 161 -12.50 -13.11 -3.43
N LYS A 162 -12.59 -13.13 -2.09
CA LYS A 162 -12.96 -14.30 -1.28
C LYS A 162 -14.07 -13.92 -0.29
N GLY A 163 -15.33 -14.15 -0.68
CA GLY A 163 -16.47 -13.67 0.10
C GLY A 163 -16.42 -12.15 0.25
N ASP A 164 -16.48 -11.67 1.49
CA ASP A 164 -16.47 -10.24 1.82
C ASP A 164 -15.06 -9.67 2.09
N VAL A 165 -14.04 -10.33 1.56
CA VAL A 165 -12.65 -9.87 1.63
C VAL A 165 -12.04 -9.78 0.22
N ILE A 166 -11.42 -8.64 -0.08
CA ILE A 166 -10.45 -8.52 -1.17
C ILE A 166 -9.05 -8.75 -0.61
N GLU A 167 -8.31 -9.67 -1.20
CA GLU A 167 -6.89 -9.89 -0.95
C GLU A 167 -6.08 -9.32 -2.11
N LEU A 168 -5.18 -8.38 -1.82
CA LEU A 168 -4.20 -7.83 -2.74
C LEU A 168 -2.81 -8.34 -2.35
N VAL A 169 -2.22 -9.15 -3.22
CA VAL A 169 -0.85 -9.63 -3.08
C VAL A 169 0.01 -8.96 -4.14
N VAL A 170 1.13 -8.36 -3.73
CA VAL A 170 2.09 -7.72 -4.63
C VAL A 170 3.46 -8.35 -4.43
N GLU A 171 4.06 -8.77 -5.54
CA GLU A 171 5.36 -9.44 -5.58
C GLU A 171 6.28 -8.71 -6.57
N PRO A 172 7.57 -8.52 -6.24
CA PRO A 172 8.52 -7.94 -7.18
C PRO A 172 8.69 -8.87 -8.38
N LEU A 173 8.83 -8.31 -9.58
CA LEU A 173 9.24 -9.07 -10.74
C LEU A 173 10.69 -9.52 -10.56
N GLU A 174 10.94 -10.81 -10.75
CA GLU A 174 12.31 -11.33 -10.75
C GLU A 174 13.13 -10.58 -11.81
N GLN A 175 14.25 -9.99 -11.37
CA GLN A 175 15.23 -9.46 -12.29
C GLN A 175 15.92 -10.66 -12.95
N LYS A 176 15.61 -10.88 -14.23
CA LYS A 176 16.41 -11.78 -15.08
C LYS A 176 17.78 -11.18 -15.36
#